data_AF-A0A938XRI8-F1
#
_entry.id   AF-A0A938XRI8-F1
#
_cell.length_a   1.000
_cell.length_b   1.000
_cell.length_c   1.000
_cell.angle_alpha   90.00
_cell.angle_beta   90.00
_cell.angle_gamma   90.00
#
_symmetry.space_group_name_H-M   'P 1'
#
loop_
_entity.id
_entity.type
_entity.pdbx_description
1 polymer ?
#
loop_
_entity_poly.entity_id
_entity_poly.type
_entity_poly.pdbx_seq_one_letter_code
_entity_poly.pdbx_strand_id
1 'polypeptide(L)'
;MRVGHLQYVAQPGGDQAVKEPWRMAVSYLHQAGIEVTEIFTQNMSQIKPDKLAAVEQMLEQDINCPLTSSLGRLFAAVAALLGLCLKRSYQGQAALKLETAAQTVNNNDSYNYQISKRAGQYQILITTLIKEIAADLRAGVDAGMIARKFHNTVINFSVRLCEILRLQFKLDHVVLSGGVWQNQILLIEVYRKLTAGGFKVHLPHKIPCTDEGLAVGQLAVANYQERGHL
;
A
#
# COMPACT_ATOMS: atom_id res chain seq x y z
N MET A 1 -12.99 -8.39 14.36
CA MET A 1 -12.07 -9.47 13.95
C MET A 1 -11.24 -9.00 12.76
N ARG A 2 -9.92 -9.26 12.73
CA ARG A 2 -9.05 -8.99 11.57
C ARG A 2 -8.71 -10.32 10.89
N VAL A 3 -8.94 -10.43 9.57
CA VAL A 3 -8.77 -11.69 8.82
C VAL A 3 -7.57 -11.68 7.87
N GLY A 4 -7.06 -10.50 7.50
CA GLY A 4 -5.83 -10.40 6.73
C GLY A 4 -5.27 -8.99 6.63
N HIS A 5 -4.00 -8.88 6.21
CA HIS A 5 -3.27 -7.63 6.08
C HIS A 5 -2.00 -7.76 5.21
N LEU A 6 -1.39 -6.63 4.85
CA LEU A 6 -0.05 -6.61 4.28
C LEU A 6 0.99 -7.03 5.31
N GLN A 7 2.11 -7.59 4.87
CA GLN A 7 3.24 -7.84 5.76
C GLN A 7 3.63 -6.57 6.52
N TYR A 8 4.05 -6.73 7.78
CA TYR A 8 4.49 -5.60 8.57
C TYR A 8 5.85 -5.13 8.09
N VAL A 9 6.04 -3.82 8.07
CA VAL A 9 7.29 -3.12 7.80
C VAL A 9 7.52 -2.06 8.87
N ALA A 10 8.76 -1.75 9.18
CA ALA A 10 9.10 -0.66 10.09
C ALA A 10 8.73 0.70 9.48
N GLN A 11 8.32 1.65 10.32
CA GLN A 11 8.03 3.03 9.93
C GLN A 11 9.04 3.97 10.61
N PRO A 12 10.26 4.13 10.05
CA PRO A 12 11.35 4.82 10.74
C PRO A 12 11.05 6.31 10.93
N GLY A 13 11.05 6.74 12.20
CA GLY A 13 10.70 8.09 12.60
C GLY A 13 9.19 8.34 12.76
N GLY A 14 8.36 7.29 12.78
CA GLY A 14 6.92 7.38 13.02
C GLY A 14 6.23 8.35 12.05
N ASP A 15 5.69 9.44 12.58
CA ASP A 15 5.00 10.47 11.78
C ASP A 15 5.89 11.15 10.74
N GLN A 16 7.21 11.13 10.93
CA GLN A 16 8.12 11.70 9.96
C GLN A 16 8.13 10.90 8.65
N ALA A 17 8.01 9.57 8.71
CA ALA A 17 7.86 8.73 7.51
C ALA A 17 6.58 9.03 6.73
N VAL A 18 5.61 9.70 7.36
CA VAL A 18 4.44 10.22 6.66
C VAL A 18 4.79 11.42 5.81
N LYS A 19 5.58 12.36 6.35
CA LYS A 19 5.97 13.61 5.67
C LYS A 19 7.08 13.38 4.63
N GLU A 20 7.92 12.40 4.88
CA GLU A 20 9.09 12.03 4.06
C GLU A 20 8.95 10.58 3.56
N PRO A 21 8.13 10.33 2.49
CA PRO A 21 7.96 9.01 1.89
C PRO A 21 9.23 8.21 1.60
N TRP A 22 10.36 8.87 1.32
CA TRP A 22 11.65 8.20 1.11
C TRP A 22 12.08 7.33 2.29
N ARG A 23 11.67 7.66 3.52
CA ARG A 23 11.92 6.84 4.72
C ARG A 23 11.26 5.47 4.64
N MET A 24 10.04 5.42 4.10
CA MET A 24 9.35 4.15 3.87
C MET A 24 10.02 3.36 2.75
N ALA A 25 10.49 4.02 1.68
CA ALA A 25 11.25 3.36 0.62
C ALA A 25 12.51 2.66 1.18
N VAL A 26 13.29 3.37 2.00
CA VAL A 26 14.46 2.79 2.69
C VAL A 26 14.05 1.58 3.55
N SER A 27 12.97 1.67 4.32
CA SER A 27 12.52 0.55 5.14
C SER A 27 12.11 -0.68 4.34
N TYR A 28 11.42 -0.50 3.21
CA TYR A 28 11.06 -1.61 2.32
C TYR A 28 12.28 -2.24 1.63
N LEU A 29 13.27 -1.43 1.22
CA LEU A 29 14.53 -1.92 0.67
C LEU A 29 15.32 -2.71 1.73
N HIS A 30 15.44 -2.18 2.95
CA HIS A 30 16.08 -2.85 4.07
C HIS A 30 15.42 -4.21 4.37
N GLN A 31 14.09 -4.27 4.45
CA GLN A 31 13.36 -5.53 4.65
C GLN A 31 13.55 -6.52 3.48
N ALA A 32 13.82 -6.01 2.28
CA ALA A 32 14.14 -6.82 1.10
C ALA A 32 15.61 -7.25 1.02
N GLY A 33 16.48 -6.75 1.91
CA GLY A 33 17.93 -6.98 1.85
C GLY A 33 18.57 -6.31 0.63
N ILE A 34 18.08 -5.12 0.26
CA ILE A 34 18.62 -4.32 -0.85
C ILE A 34 19.21 -3.04 -0.28
N GLU A 35 20.46 -2.77 -0.64
CA GLU A 35 21.13 -1.53 -0.26
C GLU A 35 20.50 -0.32 -0.95
N VAL A 36 20.27 0.75 -0.19
CA VAL A 36 19.61 1.96 -0.69
C VAL A 36 20.41 2.62 -1.81
N THR A 37 21.74 2.54 -1.72
CA THR A 37 22.70 3.07 -2.69
C THR A 37 22.60 2.42 -4.06
N GLU A 38 22.08 1.20 -4.16
CA GLU A 38 21.86 0.52 -5.44
C GLU A 38 20.70 1.13 -6.24
N ILE A 39 19.76 1.79 -5.56
CA ILE A 39 18.51 2.27 -6.16
C ILE A 39 18.48 3.79 -6.26
N PHE A 40 18.89 4.51 -5.22
CA PHE A 40 18.73 5.96 -5.16
C PHE A 40 19.85 6.77 -5.85
N THR A 41 20.69 6.17 -6.70
CA THR A 41 21.88 6.83 -7.27
C THR A 41 21.64 8.19 -7.92
N GLN A 42 20.52 8.37 -8.63
CA GLN A 42 20.19 9.64 -9.33
C GLN A 42 19.32 10.60 -8.49
N ASN A 43 18.50 10.08 -7.56
CA ASN A 43 17.54 10.85 -6.76
C ASN A 43 18.07 11.19 -5.35
N MET A 44 19.25 10.67 -4.96
CA MET A 44 19.91 10.94 -3.67
C MET A 44 20.29 12.41 -3.47
N SER A 45 20.42 13.22 -4.52
CA SER A 45 20.78 14.64 -4.38
C SER A 45 19.81 15.43 -3.48
N GLN A 46 18.58 14.94 -3.31
CA GLN A 46 17.57 15.55 -2.45
C GLN A 46 17.54 15.00 -1.02
N ILE A 47 18.28 13.92 -0.73
CA ILE A 47 18.36 13.28 0.59
C ILE A 47 19.78 13.51 1.13
N LYS A 48 19.89 14.22 2.26
CA LYS A 48 21.18 14.45 2.89
C LYS A 48 21.78 13.11 3.36
N PRO A 49 23.07 12.80 3.08
CA PRO A 49 23.72 11.56 3.51
C PRO A 49 23.54 11.25 5.00
N ASP A 50 23.75 12.25 5.87
CA ASP A 50 23.59 12.09 7.32
C ASP A 50 22.17 11.68 7.73
N LYS A 51 21.15 12.15 6.99
CA LYS A 51 19.76 11.77 7.25
C LYS A 51 19.47 10.34 6.82
N LEU A 52 20.08 9.89 5.72
CA LEU A 52 19.94 8.51 5.26
C LEU A 52 20.59 7.56 6.27
N ALA A 53 21.84 7.82 6.64
CA ALA A 53 22.57 7.03 7.63
C ALA A 53 21.82 6.95 8.97
N ALA A 54 21.23 8.05 9.43
CA ALA A 54 20.41 8.04 10.64
C ALA A 54 19.16 7.15 10.52
N VAL A 55 18.54 7.07 9.33
CA VAL A 55 17.37 6.20 9.10
C VAL A 55 17.77 4.74 9.00
N GLU A 56 18.89 4.44 8.35
CA GLU A 56 19.46 3.09 8.31
C GLU A 56 19.79 2.59 9.72
N GLN A 57 20.46 3.43 10.53
CA GLN A 57 20.74 3.11 11.93
C GLN A 57 19.46 2.91 12.77
N MET A 58 18.42 3.72 12.54
CA MET A 58 17.11 3.52 13.20
C MET A 58 16.52 2.14 12.90
N LEU A 59 16.65 1.68 11.65
CA LEU A 59 16.13 0.39 11.21
C LEU A 59 16.96 -0.78 11.75
N GLU A 60 18.28 -0.65 11.78
CA GLU A 60 19.19 -1.67 12.33
C GLU A 60 19.00 -1.87 13.84
N GLN A 61 18.79 -0.78 14.57
CA GLN A 61 18.68 -0.79 16.03
C GLN A 61 17.23 -0.84 16.54
N ASP A 62 16.24 -0.91 15.64
CA ASP A 62 14.80 -0.83 15.94
C ASP A 62 14.42 0.38 16.82
N ILE A 63 15.03 1.53 16.54
CA ILE A 63 14.80 2.78 17.29
C ILE A 63 13.72 3.60 16.57
N ASN A 64 12.63 3.91 17.28
CA ASN A 64 11.54 4.75 16.77
C ASN A 64 10.98 4.26 15.42
N CYS A 65 10.81 2.93 15.31
CA CYS A 65 10.39 2.23 14.10
C CYS A 65 9.06 1.46 14.30
N PRO A 66 7.94 2.11 14.68
CA PRO A 66 6.67 1.41 14.85
C PRO A 66 6.29 0.62 13.60
N LEU A 67 5.76 -0.59 13.78
CA LEU A 67 5.36 -1.44 12.67
C LEU A 67 4.07 -0.93 12.00
N THR A 68 4.03 -1.00 10.67
CA THR A 68 2.86 -0.64 9.86
C THR A 68 2.55 -1.71 8.83
N SER A 69 1.27 -1.87 8.52
CA SER A 69 0.77 -2.71 7.42
C SER A 69 -0.06 -1.88 6.44
N SER A 70 0.24 -0.59 6.34
CA SER A 70 -0.56 0.39 5.60
C SER A 70 -0.27 0.34 4.10
N LEU A 71 -1.32 0.13 3.30
CA LEU A 71 -1.23 0.23 1.85
C LEU A 71 -0.83 1.64 1.40
N GLY A 72 -1.31 2.68 2.08
CA GLY A 72 -0.90 4.06 1.78
C GLY A 72 0.60 4.30 1.98
N ARG A 73 1.22 3.64 2.97
CA ARG A 73 2.68 3.70 3.18
C ARG A 73 3.44 2.98 2.07
N LEU A 74 2.91 1.85 1.60
CA LEU A 74 3.47 1.14 0.44
C LEU A 74 3.41 2.00 -0.83
N PHE A 75 2.27 2.64 -1.12
CA PHE A 75 2.14 3.59 -2.24
C PHE A 75 3.14 4.73 -2.14
N ALA A 76 3.29 5.31 -0.95
CA ALA A 76 4.26 6.38 -0.71
C ALA A 76 5.70 5.91 -0.92
N ALA A 77 6.04 4.70 -0.47
CA ALA A 77 7.37 4.11 -0.68
C ALA A 77 7.68 3.92 -2.16
N VAL A 78 6.76 3.31 -2.92
CA VAL A 78 6.96 3.11 -4.37
C VAL A 78 7.05 4.44 -5.10
N ALA A 79 6.20 5.43 -4.77
CA ALA A 79 6.33 6.77 -5.33
C ALA A 79 7.69 7.42 -5.04
N ALA A 80 8.29 7.16 -3.88
CA ALA A 80 9.62 7.65 -3.55
C ALA A 80 10.74 6.89 -4.29
N LEU A 81 10.63 5.56 -4.42
CA LEU A 81 11.57 4.75 -5.21
C LEU A 81 11.64 5.22 -6.66
N LEU A 82 10.50 5.61 -7.24
CA LEU A 82 10.40 6.15 -8.60
C LEU A 82 10.78 7.64 -8.70
N GLY A 83 11.21 8.27 -7.60
CA GLY A 83 11.57 9.69 -7.57
C GLY A 83 10.39 10.67 -7.69
N LEU A 84 9.15 10.19 -7.67
CA LEU A 84 7.95 11.01 -7.88
C LEU A 84 7.62 11.89 -6.65
N CYS A 85 7.85 11.34 -5.44
CA CYS A 85 7.57 12.05 -4.20
C CYS A 85 8.49 11.60 -3.06
N LEU A 86 9.59 12.32 -2.82
CA LEU A 86 10.46 12.09 -1.68
C LEU A 86 9.95 12.77 -0.40
N LYS A 87 9.34 13.95 -0.54
CA LYS A 87 8.69 14.70 0.53
C LYS A 87 7.31 15.14 0.06
N ARG A 88 6.31 15.01 0.93
CA ARG A 88 4.95 15.46 0.62
C ARG A 88 4.64 16.84 1.22
N SER A 89 3.80 17.60 0.53
CA SER A 89 3.23 18.89 0.97
C SER A 89 1.81 18.74 1.51
N TYR A 90 1.06 17.72 1.08
CA TYR A 90 -0.31 17.46 1.51
C TYR A 90 -0.59 15.95 1.60
N GLN A 91 -1.73 15.56 2.16
CA GLN A 91 -2.11 14.15 2.32
C GLN A 91 -2.50 13.53 0.98
N GLY A 92 -2.01 12.32 0.69
CA GLY A 92 -2.31 11.61 -0.56
C GLY A 92 -1.43 11.99 -1.77
N GLN A 93 -0.59 13.04 -1.68
CA GLN A 93 0.24 13.49 -2.82
C GLN A 93 1.07 12.39 -3.47
N ALA A 94 1.73 11.54 -2.68
CA ALA A 94 2.58 10.48 -3.20
C ALA A 94 1.77 9.43 -3.98
N ALA A 95 0.60 9.05 -3.45
CA ALA A 95 -0.29 8.10 -4.11
C ALA A 95 -0.87 8.68 -5.41
N LEU A 96 -1.29 9.95 -5.40
CA LEU A 96 -1.81 10.65 -6.58
C LEU A 96 -0.76 10.73 -7.69
N LYS A 97 0.48 11.12 -7.38
CA LYS A 97 1.55 11.17 -8.38
C LYS A 97 1.86 9.81 -8.99
N LEU A 98 1.86 8.76 -8.16
CA LEU A 98 2.07 7.39 -8.63
C LEU A 98 0.92 6.92 -9.53
N GLU A 99 -0.31 7.28 -9.20
CA GLU A 99 -1.49 7.01 -10.03
C GLU A 99 -1.40 7.71 -11.39
N THR A 100 -1.08 9.01 -11.41
CA THR A 100 -0.89 9.77 -12.65
C THR A 100 0.18 9.14 -13.54
N ALA A 101 1.30 8.69 -12.96
CA ALA A 101 2.34 7.99 -13.71
C ALA A 101 1.84 6.65 -14.28
N ALA A 102 1.02 5.90 -13.54
CA ALA A 102 0.48 4.63 -14.02
C ALA A 102 -0.57 4.79 -15.14
N GLN A 103 -1.24 5.94 -15.23
CA GLN A 103 -2.26 6.23 -16.25
C GLN A 103 -1.67 6.44 -17.65
N THR A 104 -0.38 6.78 -17.77
CA THR A 104 0.28 6.98 -19.06
C THR A 104 0.60 5.67 -19.78
N VAL A 105 0.47 4.53 -19.08
CA VAL A 105 0.86 3.21 -19.59
C VAL A 105 -0.32 2.26 -19.62
N ASN A 106 -0.55 1.65 -20.78
CA ASN A 106 -1.49 0.56 -20.95
C ASN A 106 -0.74 -0.78 -20.93
N ASN A 107 -0.68 -1.41 -19.76
CA ASN A 107 -0.01 -2.69 -19.55
C ASN A 107 -0.77 -3.50 -18.47
N ASN A 108 -0.81 -4.83 -18.63
CA ASN A 108 -1.52 -5.76 -17.74
C ASN A 108 -0.59 -6.64 -16.88
N ASP A 109 0.72 -6.50 -17.03
CA ASP A 109 1.72 -7.20 -16.24
C ASP A 109 1.65 -6.75 -14.77
N SER A 110 2.08 -7.63 -13.88
CA SER A 110 2.15 -7.37 -12.45
C SER A 110 3.40 -8.00 -11.85
N TYR A 111 3.77 -7.57 -10.67
CA TYR A 111 4.84 -8.17 -9.88
C TYR A 111 4.35 -9.41 -9.12
N ASN A 112 5.29 -10.26 -8.74
CA ASN A 112 5.00 -11.42 -7.93
C ASN A 112 4.77 -11.03 -6.45
N TYR A 113 3.80 -11.70 -5.84
CA TYR A 113 3.49 -11.60 -4.42
C TYR A 113 3.04 -12.96 -3.91
N GLN A 114 3.03 -13.13 -2.59
CA GLN A 114 2.52 -14.35 -1.97
C GLN A 114 1.46 -14.00 -0.93
N ILE A 115 0.48 -14.87 -0.74
CA ILE A 115 -0.46 -14.79 0.38
C ILE A 115 -0.21 -16.02 1.24
N SER A 116 0.18 -15.79 2.49
CA SER A 116 0.40 -16.85 3.48
C SER A 116 -0.60 -16.73 4.61
N LYS A 117 -0.88 -17.82 5.33
CA LYS A 117 -1.73 -17.78 6.53
C LYS A 117 -0.85 -17.98 7.76
N ARG A 118 -0.83 -17.01 8.67
CA ARG A 118 -0.06 -17.04 9.92
C ARG A 118 -0.94 -16.63 11.09
N ALA A 119 -0.92 -17.41 12.17
CA ALA A 119 -1.72 -17.17 13.38
C ALA A 119 -3.22 -16.88 13.07
N GLY A 120 -3.79 -17.61 12.12
CA GLY A 120 -5.20 -17.45 11.72
C GLY A 120 -5.51 -16.26 10.79
N GLN A 121 -4.52 -15.42 10.47
CA GLN A 121 -4.67 -14.26 9.59
C GLN A 121 -3.93 -14.47 8.26
N TYR A 122 -4.49 -13.96 7.17
CA TYR A 122 -3.82 -13.93 5.88
C TYR A 122 -2.86 -12.75 5.80
N GLN A 123 -1.62 -13.00 5.40
CA GLN A 123 -0.59 -12.00 5.21
C GLN A 123 -0.16 -11.96 3.75
N ILE A 124 -0.32 -10.79 3.12
CA ILE A 124 0.18 -10.52 1.77
C ILE A 124 1.67 -10.14 1.89
N LEU A 125 2.53 -11.02 1.41
CA LEU A 125 3.97 -10.86 1.40
C LEU A 125 4.40 -10.10 0.13
N ILE A 126 5.02 -8.95 0.32
CA ILE A 126 5.38 -7.98 -0.73
C ILE A 126 6.89 -7.80 -0.87
N THR A 127 7.71 -8.55 -0.13
CA THR A 127 9.16 -8.50 -0.28
C THR A 127 9.61 -8.82 -1.71
N THR A 128 9.02 -9.82 -2.35
CA THR A 128 9.30 -10.17 -3.76
C THR A 128 8.92 -9.02 -4.70
N LEU A 129 7.77 -8.40 -4.50
CA LEU A 129 7.34 -7.21 -5.25
C LEU A 129 8.38 -6.10 -5.16
N ILE A 130 8.92 -5.81 -3.97
CA ILE A 130 9.94 -4.76 -3.81
C ILE A 130 11.25 -5.13 -4.52
N LYS A 131 11.66 -6.41 -4.46
CA LYS A 131 12.85 -6.89 -5.19
C LYS A 131 12.71 -6.74 -6.71
N GLU A 132 11.53 -7.01 -7.25
CA GLU A 132 11.27 -6.87 -8.69
C GLU A 132 11.17 -5.40 -9.12
N ILE A 133 10.57 -4.53 -8.30
CA ILE A 133 10.62 -3.07 -8.52
C ILE A 133 12.07 -2.58 -8.54
N ALA A 134 12.89 -3.02 -7.59
CA ALA A 134 14.30 -2.67 -7.55
C ALA A 134 15.06 -3.17 -8.78
N ALA A 135 14.77 -4.37 -9.28
CA ALA A 135 15.34 -4.88 -10.52
C ALA A 135 14.95 -4.02 -11.74
N ASP A 136 13.67 -3.66 -11.86
CA ASP A 136 13.18 -2.78 -12.94
C ASP A 136 13.85 -1.40 -12.89
N LEU A 137 14.05 -0.84 -11.69
CA LEU A 137 14.77 0.43 -11.51
C LEU A 137 16.23 0.33 -11.95
N ARG A 138 16.94 -0.75 -11.59
CA ARG A 138 18.33 -0.99 -12.05
C ARG A 138 18.41 -1.17 -13.56
N ALA A 139 17.37 -1.74 -14.18
CA ALA A 139 17.26 -1.91 -15.62
C ALA A 139 16.83 -0.63 -16.37
N GLY A 140 16.55 0.48 -15.67
CA GLY A 140 16.13 1.74 -16.28
C GLY A 140 14.73 1.69 -16.88
N VAL A 141 13.85 0.81 -16.36
CA VAL A 141 12.45 0.73 -16.80
C VAL A 141 11.74 2.04 -16.45
N ASP A 142 10.89 2.52 -17.36
CA ASP A 142 10.12 3.74 -17.19
C ASP A 142 9.26 3.73 -15.90
N ALA A 143 9.21 4.88 -15.21
CA ALA A 143 8.48 5.02 -13.96
C ALA A 143 6.97 4.76 -14.11
N GLY A 144 6.37 5.13 -15.24
CA GLY A 144 4.97 4.85 -15.53
C GLY A 144 4.70 3.35 -15.68
N MET A 145 5.62 2.61 -16.31
CA MET A 145 5.53 1.16 -16.43
C MET A 145 5.60 0.46 -15.06
N ILE A 146 6.57 0.85 -14.22
CA ILE A 146 6.70 0.32 -12.86
C ILE A 146 5.47 0.65 -12.02
N ALA A 147 5.00 1.90 -12.10
CA ALA A 147 3.79 2.34 -11.42
C ALA A 147 2.58 1.51 -11.86
N ARG A 148 2.41 1.24 -13.16
CA ARG A 148 1.32 0.42 -13.69
C ARG A 148 1.38 -1.01 -13.20
N LYS A 149 2.54 -1.68 -13.28
CA LYS A 149 2.75 -3.03 -12.75
C LYS A 149 2.44 -3.09 -11.25
N PHE A 150 2.85 -2.09 -10.48
CA PHE A 150 2.54 -1.98 -9.06
C PHE A 150 1.03 -1.91 -8.81
N HIS A 151 0.30 -1.03 -9.50
CA HIS A 151 -1.17 -0.94 -9.36
C HIS A 151 -1.86 -2.26 -9.72
N ASN A 152 -1.47 -2.89 -10.84
CA ASN A 152 -1.99 -4.20 -11.24
C ASN A 152 -1.75 -5.26 -10.16
N THR A 153 -0.59 -5.21 -9.49
CA THR A 153 -0.26 -6.13 -8.39
C THR A 153 -1.19 -5.93 -7.20
N VAL A 154 -1.45 -4.67 -6.81
CA VAL A 154 -2.38 -4.31 -5.72
C VAL A 154 -3.80 -4.77 -6.03
N ILE A 155 -4.26 -4.56 -7.26
CA ILE A 155 -5.55 -5.04 -7.74
C ILE A 155 -5.63 -6.57 -7.59
N ASN A 156 -4.62 -7.27 -8.09
CA ASN A 156 -4.60 -8.73 -8.13
C ASN A 156 -4.61 -9.34 -6.71
N PHE A 157 -3.76 -8.88 -5.79
CA PHE A 157 -3.77 -9.43 -4.43
C PHE A 157 -5.05 -9.09 -3.66
N SER A 158 -5.69 -7.96 -3.96
CA SER A 158 -6.93 -7.53 -3.28
C SER A 158 -8.09 -8.43 -3.68
N VAL A 159 -8.23 -8.68 -4.99
CA VAL A 159 -9.22 -9.62 -5.54
C VAL A 159 -8.96 -11.03 -5.03
N ARG A 160 -7.70 -11.48 -5.10
CA ARG A 160 -7.32 -12.83 -4.65
C ARG A 160 -7.60 -13.07 -3.17
N LEU A 161 -7.33 -12.09 -2.31
CA LEU A 161 -7.65 -12.20 -0.90
C LEU A 161 -9.16 -12.31 -0.67
N CYS A 162 -9.99 -11.54 -1.39
CA CYS A 162 -11.44 -11.66 -1.32
C CYS A 162 -11.93 -13.06 -1.73
N GLU A 163 -11.38 -13.64 -2.80
CA GLU A 163 -11.70 -15.01 -3.23
C GLU A 163 -11.40 -16.05 -2.16
N ILE A 164 -10.20 -15.97 -1.55
CA ILE A 164 -9.79 -16.87 -0.46
C ILE A 164 -10.76 -16.75 0.73
N LEU A 165 -11.11 -15.52 1.11
CA LEU A 165 -12.01 -15.25 2.23
C LEU A 165 -13.44 -15.72 1.94
N ARG A 166 -13.93 -15.59 0.70
CA ARG A 166 -15.23 -16.12 0.30
C ARG A 166 -15.31 -17.63 0.48
N LEU A 167 -14.29 -18.38 0.10
CA LEU A 167 -14.27 -19.83 0.29
C LEU A 167 -14.28 -20.21 1.78
N GLN A 168 -13.53 -19.48 2.60
CA GLN A 168 -13.43 -19.78 4.04
C GLN A 168 -14.71 -19.39 4.81
N PHE A 169 -15.28 -18.22 4.52
CA PHE A 169 -16.36 -17.63 5.31
C PHE A 169 -17.74 -17.69 4.64
N LYS A 170 -17.81 -18.16 3.39
CA LYS A 170 -19.05 -18.22 2.57
C LYS A 170 -19.72 -16.85 2.41
N LEU A 171 -18.92 -15.80 2.24
CA LEU A 171 -19.37 -14.41 2.05
C LEU A 171 -19.22 -13.98 0.58
N ASP A 172 -20.23 -13.29 0.05
CA ASP A 172 -20.28 -12.77 -1.32
C ASP A 172 -20.39 -11.23 -1.39
N HIS A 173 -20.55 -10.53 -0.27
CA HIS A 173 -20.55 -9.07 -0.18
C HIS A 173 -19.15 -8.53 0.14
N VAL A 174 -18.71 -7.52 -0.60
CA VAL A 174 -17.44 -6.80 -0.36
C VAL A 174 -17.72 -5.30 -0.25
N VAL A 175 -17.24 -4.66 0.82
CA VAL A 175 -17.29 -3.21 0.98
C VAL A 175 -15.89 -2.64 0.80
N LEU A 176 -15.72 -1.70 -0.13
CA LEU A 176 -14.44 -1.01 -0.35
C LEU A 176 -14.47 0.35 0.35
N SER A 177 -13.67 0.54 1.40
CA SER A 177 -13.60 1.79 2.17
C SER A 177 -12.17 2.11 2.64
N GLY A 178 -11.91 3.36 2.99
CA GLY A 178 -10.58 3.93 3.24
C GLY A 178 -10.06 4.77 2.09
N GLY A 179 -9.24 5.78 2.40
CA GLY A 179 -8.77 6.77 1.41
C GLY A 179 -7.97 6.22 0.22
N VAL A 180 -7.45 4.99 0.30
CA VAL A 180 -6.76 4.36 -0.83
C VAL A 180 -7.68 4.12 -2.03
N TRP A 181 -9.00 3.97 -1.80
CA TRP A 181 -9.99 3.79 -2.86
C TRP A 181 -10.39 5.08 -3.56
N GLN A 182 -9.78 6.22 -3.21
CA GLN A 182 -9.82 7.42 -4.05
C GLN A 182 -8.98 7.26 -5.32
N ASN A 183 -8.05 6.30 -5.34
CA ASN A 183 -7.29 5.93 -6.53
C ASN A 183 -8.24 5.29 -7.56
N GLN A 184 -8.43 5.95 -8.70
CA GLN A 184 -9.38 5.56 -9.72
C GLN A 184 -9.00 4.24 -10.38
N ILE A 185 -7.70 4.01 -10.62
CA ILE A 185 -7.21 2.75 -11.19
C ILE A 185 -7.63 1.59 -10.29
N LEU A 186 -7.33 1.67 -8.98
CA LEU A 186 -7.70 0.62 -8.02
C LEU A 186 -9.21 0.45 -7.94
N LEU A 187 -9.96 1.54 -7.77
CA LEU A 187 -11.40 1.50 -7.57
C LEU A 187 -12.10 0.82 -8.75
N ILE A 188 -11.83 1.27 -9.98
CA ILE A 188 -12.47 0.77 -11.19
C ILE A 188 -12.10 -0.71 -11.42
N GLU A 189 -10.81 -1.05 -11.37
CA GLU A 189 -10.37 -2.39 -11.71
C GLU A 189 -10.72 -3.45 -10.65
N VAL A 190 -10.63 -3.10 -9.36
CA VAL A 190 -11.06 -4.01 -8.29
C VAL A 190 -12.58 -4.19 -8.34
N TYR A 191 -13.37 -3.12 -8.51
CA TYR A 191 -14.82 -3.23 -8.67
C TYR A 191 -15.19 -4.14 -9.83
N ARG A 192 -14.58 -3.92 -11.00
CA ARG A 192 -14.81 -4.71 -12.21
C ARG A 192 -14.48 -6.19 -11.99
N LYS A 193 -13.29 -6.50 -11.48
CA LYS A 193 -12.83 -7.88 -11.27
C LYS A 193 -13.64 -8.62 -10.20
N LEU A 194 -13.97 -7.98 -9.09
CA LEU A 194 -14.80 -8.57 -8.05
C LEU A 194 -16.22 -8.85 -8.55
N THR A 195 -16.83 -7.89 -9.26
CA THR A 195 -18.18 -8.06 -9.83
C THR A 195 -18.21 -9.20 -10.85
N ALA A 196 -17.20 -9.28 -11.73
CA ALA A 196 -17.05 -10.39 -12.67
C ALA A 196 -16.84 -11.74 -11.96
N GLY A 197 -16.21 -11.74 -10.77
CA GLY A 197 -16.09 -12.90 -9.88
C GLY A 197 -17.36 -13.26 -9.09
N GLY A 198 -18.47 -12.55 -9.33
CA GLY A 198 -19.75 -12.78 -8.67
C GLY A 198 -19.87 -12.20 -7.27
N PHE A 199 -19.01 -11.27 -6.88
CA PHE A 199 -19.19 -10.52 -5.64
C PHE A 199 -20.19 -9.38 -5.80
N LYS A 200 -20.95 -9.09 -4.74
CA LYS A 200 -21.74 -7.87 -4.59
C LYS A 200 -20.86 -6.80 -3.95
N VAL A 201 -20.37 -5.87 -4.76
CA VAL A 201 -19.44 -4.83 -4.31
C VAL A 201 -20.20 -3.58 -3.90
N HIS A 202 -19.90 -3.05 -2.71
CA HIS A 202 -20.49 -1.85 -2.15
C HIS A 202 -19.45 -0.75 -2.05
N LEU A 203 -19.79 0.42 -2.58
CA LEU A 203 -18.95 1.61 -2.56
C LEU A 203 -19.60 2.70 -1.70
N PRO A 204 -18.82 3.52 -0.99
CA PRO A 204 -19.31 4.71 -0.32
C PRO A 204 -19.89 5.67 -1.36
N HIS A 205 -21.15 6.10 -1.15
CA HIS A 205 -21.85 7.00 -2.07
C HIS A 205 -22.19 8.34 -1.42
N LYS A 206 -22.87 8.31 -0.26
CA LYS A 206 -23.30 9.52 0.48
C LYS A 206 -22.31 9.95 1.56
N ILE A 207 -21.36 9.09 1.91
CA ILE A 207 -20.37 9.31 2.97
C ILE A 207 -19.00 9.18 2.32
N PRO A 208 -18.06 10.10 2.58
CA PRO A 208 -16.70 9.97 2.09
C PRO A 208 -16.06 8.65 2.52
N CYS A 209 -15.23 8.06 1.65
CA CYS A 209 -14.45 6.86 1.97
C CYS A 209 -13.22 7.16 2.84
N THR A 210 -12.98 8.43 3.16
CA THR A 210 -11.87 8.96 3.94
C THR A 210 -12.23 9.14 5.42
N ASP A 211 -11.28 9.63 6.20
CA ASP A 211 -11.42 9.79 7.66
C ASP A 211 -12.57 10.73 8.05
N GLU A 212 -12.99 11.64 7.16
CA GLU A 212 -14.17 12.49 7.35
C GLU A 212 -15.48 11.67 7.43
N GLY A 213 -15.52 10.46 6.87
CA GLY A 213 -16.65 9.53 6.98
C GLY A 213 -16.61 8.63 8.22
N LEU A 214 -15.51 8.65 8.99
CA LEU A 214 -15.26 7.68 10.07
C LEU A 214 -16.29 7.80 11.20
N ALA A 215 -16.67 9.02 11.56
CA ALA A 215 -17.63 9.28 12.64
C ALA A 215 -18.99 8.59 12.41
N VAL A 216 -19.45 8.52 11.16
CA VAL A 216 -20.71 7.85 10.82
C VAL A 216 -20.61 6.34 11.02
N GLY A 217 -19.47 5.74 10.63
CA GLY A 217 -19.21 4.33 10.88
C GLY A 217 -19.13 4.00 12.36
N GLN A 218 -18.47 4.86 13.16
CA GLN A 218 -18.38 4.71 14.61
C GLN A 218 -19.76 4.73 15.27
N LEU A 219 -20.60 5.71 14.90
CA LEU A 219 -21.97 5.83 15.43
C LEU A 219 -22.83 4.61 15.09
N ALA A 220 -22.76 4.13 13.84
CA ALA A 220 -23.51 2.95 13.41
C ALA A 220 -23.11 1.68 14.18
N VAL A 221 -21.82 1.48 14.41
CA VAL A 221 -21.31 0.34 15.21
C VAL A 221 -21.75 0.45 16.66
N ALA A 222 -21.63 1.63 17.28
CA ALA A 222 -22.04 1.86 18.67
C ALA A 222 -23.54 1.57 18.86
N ASN A 223 -24.40 2.12 18.00
CA ASN A 223 -25.84 1.88 18.05
C ASN A 223 -26.20 0.40 17.80
N TYR A 224 -25.47 -0.32 16.95
CA TYR A 224 -25.67 -1.76 16.77
C TYR A 224 -25.29 -2.55 18.04
N GLN A 225 -24.19 -2.19 18.69
CA GLN A 225 -23.76 -2.82 19.94
C GLN A 225 -24.77 -2.60 21.07
N GLU A 226 -25.28 -1.37 21.24
CA GLU A 226 -26.30 -1.07 22.25
C GLU A 226 -27.59 -1.84 22.04
N ARG A 227 -28.06 -1.95 20.78
CA ARG A 227 -29.28 -2.71 20.45
C ARG A 227 -29.10 -4.23 20.57
N GLY A 228 -27.87 -4.75 20.49
CA GLY A 228 -27.58 -6.16 20.72
C GLY A 228 -27.49 -6.56 22.21
N HIS A 229 -27.53 -5.56 23.11
CA HIS A 229 -27.55 -5.75 24.56
C HIS A 229 -28.95 -5.51 25.19
N LEU A 230 -29.96 -5.19 24.37
CA LEU A 230 -31.38 -5.13 24.72
C LEU A 230 -32.11 -6.36 24.15
#